data_AF-A0A7S2KET1-F1
#
_entry.id   AF-A0A7S2KET1-F1
#
_cell.length_a   1.000
_cell.length_b   1.000
_cell.length_c   1.000
_cell.angle_alpha   90.00
_cell.angle_beta   90.00
_cell.angle_gamma   90.00
#
_symmetry.space_group_name_H-M   'P 1'
#
loop_
_entity.id
_entity.type
_entity.pdbx_description
1 polymer ?
#
loop_
_entity_poly.entity_id
_entity_poly.type
_entity_poly.pdbx_seq_one_letter_code
_entity_poly.pdbx_strand_id
1 'polypeptide(L)'
;PIRSPFASRRPHASSAALPLRRHPAKAMEWHREVEFTWAVAPLVLLLCGVPTLDELAEGRLLWPRPVLLEPRELAGRYQDFVLCERGLREGRWWTLVSHAFLHQGQQHLLSNLQGIAVSGFGAFMDGGVPGLYGAFF
;
A
#
# COMPACT_ATOMS: atom_id res chain seq x y z
N PRO A 1 9.43 -20.74 82.69
CA PRO A 1 8.46 -20.33 81.65
C PRO A 1 9.11 -19.33 80.69
N ILE A 2 9.09 -19.67 79.40
CA ILE A 2 10.02 -19.22 78.35
C ILE A 2 9.48 -17.99 77.58
N ARG A 3 10.43 -17.23 77.02
CA ARG A 3 10.37 -15.94 76.32
C ARG A 3 9.52 -15.87 75.04
N SER A 4 8.92 -14.68 74.86
CA SER A 4 8.98 -13.77 73.68
C SER A 4 8.12 -14.06 72.42
N PRO A 5 7.63 -12.99 71.73
CA PRO A 5 6.55 -13.04 70.76
C PRO A 5 7.10 -13.12 69.33
N PHE A 6 6.68 -14.15 68.58
CA PHE A 6 6.91 -14.20 67.13
C PHE A 6 5.66 -13.72 66.39
N ALA A 7 5.79 -12.51 65.84
CA ALA A 7 4.91 -11.95 64.83
C ALA A 7 4.94 -12.85 63.58
N SER A 8 3.80 -13.43 63.21
CA SER A 8 3.60 -14.01 61.88
C SER A 8 2.85 -13.00 61.00
N ARG A 9 3.60 -12.07 60.41
CA ARG A 9 3.12 -11.30 59.26
C ARG A 9 2.85 -12.31 58.14
N ARG A 10 1.57 -12.47 57.77
CA ARG A 10 1.18 -13.16 56.55
C ARG A 10 1.85 -12.46 55.36
N PRO A 11 2.56 -13.16 54.47
CA PRO A 11 2.97 -12.54 53.23
C PRO A 11 1.70 -12.25 52.43
N HIS A 12 1.45 -10.98 52.16
CA HIS A 12 0.58 -10.58 51.06
C HIS A 12 1.10 -11.29 49.82
N ALA A 13 0.32 -12.25 49.31
CA ALA A 13 0.46 -12.70 47.94
C ALA A 13 0.20 -11.47 47.07
N SER A 14 1.27 -10.77 46.73
CA SER A 14 1.28 -9.78 45.68
C SER A 14 0.75 -10.50 44.45
N SER A 15 -0.45 -10.11 44.03
CA SER A 15 -1.03 -10.49 42.75
C SER A 15 -0.04 -10.03 41.69
N ALA A 16 0.89 -10.92 41.33
CA ALA A 16 1.77 -10.74 40.20
C ALA A 16 0.85 -10.67 38.99
N ALA A 17 0.63 -9.45 38.50
CA ALA A 17 -0.04 -9.19 37.25
C ALA A 17 0.61 -10.10 36.20
N LEU A 18 -0.14 -11.09 35.74
CA LEU A 18 0.21 -11.90 34.58
C LEU A 18 0.59 -10.93 33.45
N PRO A 19 1.78 -11.06 32.85
CA PRO A 19 2.14 -10.21 31.72
C PRO A 19 1.08 -10.44 30.65
N LEU A 20 0.47 -9.35 30.19
CA LEU A 20 -0.47 -9.32 29.07
C LEU A 20 0.06 -10.22 27.96
N ARG A 21 -0.57 -11.38 27.82
CA ARG A 21 -0.38 -12.29 26.69
C ARG A 21 -0.84 -11.50 25.47
N ARG A 22 0.08 -10.80 24.79
CA ARG A 22 -0.21 -10.17 23.50
C ARG A 22 -0.81 -11.26 22.63
N HIS A 23 -2.07 -11.10 22.24
CA HIS A 23 -2.78 -12.11 21.46
C HIS A 23 -1.99 -12.38 20.17
N PRO A 24 -1.46 -13.60 19.95
CA PRO A 24 -0.60 -13.89 18.80
C PRO A 24 -1.30 -13.63 17.46
N ALA A 25 -2.64 -13.76 17.43
CA ALA A 25 -3.45 -13.40 16.26
C ALA A 25 -3.31 -11.92 15.86
N LYS A 26 -3.41 -10.99 16.82
CA LYS A 26 -3.29 -9.55 16.55
C LYS A 26 -1.88 -9.15 16.08
N ALA A 27 -0.85 -9.83 16.60
CA ALA A 27 0.53 -9.60 16.16
C ALA A 27 0.75 -10.07 14.71
N MET A 28 0.09 -11.17 14.32
CA MET A 28 0.15 -11.71 12.96
C MET A 28 -0.66 -10.87 11.97
N GLU A 29 -1.83 -10.37 12.37
CA GLU A 29 -2.63 -9.40 11.60
C GLU A 29 -1.85 -8.11 11.31
N TRP A 30 -1.27 -7.51 12.36
CA TRP A 30 -0.45 -6.30 12.22
C TRP A 30 0.74 -6.51 11.28
N HIS A 31 1.41 -7.66 11.35
CA HIS A 31 2.53 -7.96 10.47
C HIS A 31 2.09 -7.98 8.99
N ARG A 32 0.93 -8.58 8.69
CA ARG A 32 0.36 -8.64 7.34
C ARG A 32 -0.07 -7.27 6.82
N GLU A 33 -0.67 -6.43 7.66
CA GLU A 33 -1.02 -5.06 7.29
C GLU A 33 0.21 -4.22 6.94
N VAL A 34 1.27 -4.34 7.74
CA VAL A 34 2.54 -3.65 7.50
C VAL A 34 3.19 -4.17 6.23
N GLU A 35 3.25 -5.48 6.03
CA GLU A 35 3.81 -6.10 4.83
C GLU A 35 3.05 -5.67 3.56
N PHE A 36 1.72 -5.72 3.60
CA PHE A 36 0.87 -5.22 2.53
C PHE A 36 1.13 -3.75 2.23
N THR A 37 1.18 -2.90 3.27
CA THR A 37 1.45 -1.47 3.13
C THR A 37 2.78 -1.21 2.43
N TRP A 38 3.83 -1.93 2.82
CA TRP A 38 5.14 -1.82 2.16
C TRP A 38 5.12 -2.34 0.72
N ALA A 39 4.36 -3.39 0.43
CA ALA A 39 4.23 -3.94 -0.92
C ALA A 39 3.49 -2.99 -1.87
N VAL A 40 2.43 -2.31 -1.40
CA VAL A 40 1.65 -1.37 -2.23
C VAL A 40 2.24 0.03 -2.30
N ALA A 41 3.05 0.46 -1.32
CA ALA A 41 3.56 1.83 -1.26
C ALA A 41 4.28 2.28 -2.55
N PRO A 42 5.18 1.49 -3.17
CA PRO A 42 5.79 1.88 -4.44
C PRO A 42 4.76 2.07 -5.55
N LEU A 43 3.75 1.20 -5.61
CA LEU A 43 2.69 1.28 -6.62
C LEU A 43 1.85 2.55 -6.44
N VAL A 44 1.42 2.84 -5.21
CA VAL A 44 0.67 4.05 -4.87
C VAL A 44 1.49 5.31 -5.19
N LEU A 45 2.77 5.33 -4.84
CA LEU A 45 3.67 6.44 -5.15
C LEU A 45 3.81 6.65 -6.66
N LEU A 46 3.91 5.59 -7.45
CA LEU A 46 4.00 5.67 -8.91
C LEU A 46 2.68 6.19 -9.52
N LEU A 47 1.53 5.68 -9.08
CA LEU A 47 0.21 6.13 -9.56
C LEU A 47 -0.02 7.61 -9.26
N CYS A 48 0.41 8.09 -8.09
CA CYS A 48 0.34 9.49 -7.72
C CYS A 48 1.45 10.34 -8.37
N GLY A 49 2.58 9.74 -8.76
CA GLY A 49 3.72 10.44 -9.35
C GLY A 49 3.54 10.82 -10.82
N VAL A 50 2.51 10.28 -11.48
CA VAL A 50 2.18 10.58 -12.89
C VAL A 50 0.97 11.54 -12.92
N PRO A 51 1.04 12.65 -13.70
CA PRO A 51 -0.12 13.52 -13.92
C PRO A 51 -1.28 12.81 -14.61
N THR A 52 -2.51 13.20 -14.30
CA THR A 52 -3.71 12.74 -15.03
C THR A 52 -3.80 13.42 -16.40
N LEU A 53 -4.62 12.87 -17.29
CA LEU A 53 -4.86 13.47 -18.62
C LEU A 53 -5.60 14.80 -18.53
N ASP A 54 -6.44 14.99 -17.52
CA ASP A 54 -7.05 16.29 -17.24
C ASP A 54 -5.99 17.31 -16.77
N GLU A 55 -5.06 16.93 -15.88
CA GLU A 55 -3.92 17.77 -15.46
C GLU A 55 -3.00 18.12 -16.64
N LEU A 56 -2.84 17.17 -17.55
CA LEU A 56 -2.14 17.34 -18.80
C LEU A 56 -2.81 18.40 -19.69
N ALA A 57 -4.11 18.28 -19.90
CA ALA A 57 -4.89 19.19 -20.74
C ALA A 57 -4.92 20.61 -20.17
N GLU A 58 -4.99 20.74 -18.84
CA GLU A 58 -5.00 22.03 -18.15
C GLU A 58 -3.60 22.62 -17.94
N GLY A 59 -2.54 21.84 -18.14
CA GLY A 59 -1.15 22.26 -17.96
C GLY A 59 -0.80 22.60 -16.51
N ARG A 60 -1.57 22.10 -15.55
CA ARG A 60 -1.41 22.37 -14.11
C ARG A 60 -1.73 21.12 -13.30
N LEU A 61 -0.97 20.91 -12.23
CA LEU A 61 -1.26 19.86 -11.27
C LEU A 61 -2.41 20.28 -10.36
N LEU A 62 -3.25 19.31 -9.97
CA LEU A 62 -4.38 19.58 -9.09
C LEU A 62 -3.96 19.73 -7.61
N TRP A 63 -2.83 19.14 -7.23
CA TRP A 63 -2.20 19.35 -5.93
C TRP A 63 -0.67 19.33 -6.05
N PRO A 64 0.06 20.04 -5.17
CA PRO A 64 1.52 20.03 -5.21
C PRO A 64 2.03 18.64 -4.82
N ARG A 65 2.66 17.95 -5.78
CA ARG A 65 3.32 16.66 -5.57
C ARG A 65 4.60 16.55 -6.38
N PRO A 66 5.61 15.81 -5.89
CA PRO A 66 6.74 15.44 -6.72
C PRO A 66 6.23 14.56 -7.86
N VAL A 67 6.43 15.02 -9.10
CA VAL A 67 6.06 14.28 -10.31
C VAL A 67 7.29 13.64 -10.94
N LEU A 68 7.11 12.45 -11.50
CA LEU A 68 8.16 11.76 -12.26
C LEU A 68 8.26 12.27 -13.70
N LEU A 69 7.15 12.83 -14.19
CA LEU A 69 7.02 13.43 -15.52
C LEU A 69 6.21 14.70 -15.37
N GLU A 70 6.74 15.82 -15.86
CA GLU A 70 5.98 17.06 -15.90
C GLU A 70 4.81 16.92 -16.90
N PRO A 71 3.67 17.61 -16.69
CA PRO A 71 2.54 17.54 -17.62
C PRO A 71 2.96 17.76 -19.08
N ARG A 72 3.79 18.77 -19.36
CA ARG A 72 4.26 19.04 -20.73
C ARG A 72 5.08 17.89 -21.33
N GLU A 73 5.88 17.20 -20.53
CA GLU A 73 6.66 16.05 -20.97
C GLU A 73 5.75 14.85 -21.25
N LEU A 74 4.77 14.62 -20.38
CA LEU A 74 3.76 13.59 -20.57
C LEU A 74 2.94 13.84 -21.85
N ALA A 75 2.65 15.10 -22.20
CA ALA A 75 1.95 15.46 -23.44
C ALA A 75 2.69 14.97 -24.69
N GLY A 76 4.00 15.22 -24.72
CA GLY A 76 4.85 14.81 -25.83
C GLY A 76 5.04 13.30 -25.95
N ARG A 77 4.83 12.56 -24.84
CA ARG A 77 5.13 11.13 -24.74
C ARG A 77 3.91 10.24 -24.51
N TYR A 78 2.71 10.82 -24.42
CA TYR A 78 1.49 10.09 -24.06
C TYR A 78 1.28 8.84 -24.93
N GLN A 79 1.50 8.97 -26.24
CA GLN A 79 1.35 7.88 -27.21
C GLN A 79 2.31 6.71 -26.95
N ASP A 80 3.44 6.95 -26.28
CA ASP A 80 4.37 5.88 -25.90
C ASP A 80 3.73 4.95 -24.86
N PHE A 81 2.95 5.51 -23.93
CA PHE A 81 2.38 4.80 -22.78
C PHE A 81 1.03 4.14 -23.04
N VAL A 82 0.36 4.48 -24.14
CA VAL A 82 -0.93 3.90 -24.50
C VAL A 82 -0.76 2.44 -24.90
N LEU A 83 -1.52 1.56 -24.24
CA LEU A 83 -1.61 0.17 -24.63
C LEU A 83 -2.40 0.05 -25.94
N CYS A 84 -1.73 -0.35 -27.01
CA CYS A 84 -2.34 -0.58 -28.32
C CYS A 84 -1.68 -1.76 -29.03
N GLU A 85 -2.45 -2.46 -29.87
CA GLU A 85 -1.97 -3.62 -30.62
C GLU A 85 -0.73 -3.30 -31.46
N ARG A 86 -0.74 -2.16 -32.15
CA ARG A 86 0.42 -1.69 -32.93
C ARG A 86 1.67 -1.57 -32.06
N GLY A 87 1.55 -1.02 -30.85
CA GLY A 87 2.68 -0.87 -29.94
C GLY A 87 3.23 -2.20 -29.46
N LEU A 88 2.36 -3.16 -29.15
CA LEU A 88 2.78 -4.51 -28.79
C LEU A 88 3.53 -5.18 -29.96
N ARG A 89 3.01 -5.08 -31.19
CA ARG A 89 3.68 -5.61 -32.39
C ARG A 89 5.03 -4.94 -32.66
N GLU A 90 5.18 -3.66 -32.30
CA GLU A 90 6.43 -2.89 -32.38
C GLU A 90 7.38 -3.14 -31.19
N GLY A 91 7.05 -4.09 -30.30
CA GLY A 91 7.92 -4.49 -29.18
C GLY A 91 7.76 -3.65 -27.91
N ARG A 92 6.76 -2.76 -27.82
CA ARG A 92 6.45 -1.96 -26.62
C ARG A 92 5.65 -2.76 -25.58
N TRP A 93 6.12 -3.97 -25.24
CA TRP A 93 5.47 -4.85 -24.26
C TRP A 93 5.33 -4.23 -22.88
N TRP A 94 6.24 -3.32 -22.53
CA TRP A 94 6.21 -2.56 -21.28
C TRP A 94 4.91 -1.74 -21.10
N THR A 95 4.17 -1.46 -22.19
CA THR A 95 2.85 -0.80 -22.12
C THR A 95 1.78 -1.65 -21.42
N LEU A 96 1.95 -2.98 -21.36
CA LEU A 96 1.09 -3.86 -20.56
C LEU A 96 1.12 -3.49 -19.07
N VAL A 97 2.22 -2.93 -18.60
CA VAL A 97 2.38 -2.49 -17.21
C VAL A 97 2.16 -0.98 -17.10
N SER A 98 2.77 -0.20 -17.99
CA SER A 98 2.80 1.25 -17.81
C SER A 98 1.45 1.93 -18.05
N HIS A 99 0.55 1.32 -18.83
CA HIS A 99 -0.78 1.89 -19.08
C HIS A 99 -1.59 2.05 -17.78
N ALA A 100 -1.33 1.21 -16.77
CA ALA A 100 -1.98 1.28 -15.46
C ALA A 100 -1.69 2.59 -14.70
N PHE A 101 -0.64 3.33 -15.08
CA PHE A 101 -0.31 4.63 -14.50
C PHE A 101 -0.97 5.82 -15.22
N LEU A 102 -1.64 5.59 -16.35
CA LEU A 102 -2.38 6.63 -17.06
C LEU A 102 -3.80 6.74 -16.54
N HIS A 103 -4.15 7.91 -16.00
CA HIS A 103 -5.47 8.17 -15.43
C HIS A 103 -6.11 9.35 -16.14
N GLN A 104 -7.38 9.23 -16.51
CA GLN A 104 -8.14 10.32 -17.13
C GLN A 104 -8.17 11.55 -16.20
N GLY A 105 -8.71 11.35 -15.00
CA GLY A 105 -8.85 12.40 -13.99
C GLY A 105 -8.75 11.84 -12.57
N GLN A 106 -8.95 12.70 -11.58
CA GLN A 106 -8.81 12.33 -10.16
C GLN A 106 -9.73 11.19 -9.75
N GLN A 107 -10.97 11.19 -10.23
CA GLN A 107 -11.94 10.16 -9.86
C GLN A 107 -11.48 8.77 -10.33
N HIS A 108 -10.89 8.68 -11.53
CA HIS A 108 -10.32 7.44 -12.03
C HIS A 108 -9.11 7.01 -11.18
N LEU A 109 -8.19 7.93 -10.87
CA LEU A 109 -7.06 7.65 -9.99
C LEU A 109 -7.49 7.17 -8.60
N LEU A 110 -8.43 7.87 -7.95
CA LEU A 110 -8.96 7.49 -6.64
C LEU A 110 -9.64 6.13 -6.67
N SER A 111 -10.41 5.83 -7.73
CA SER A 111 -11.04 4.52 -7.89
C SER A 111 -10.00 3.41 -8.02
N ASN A 112 -8.89 3.64 -8.74
CA ASN A 112 -7.81 2.66 -8.85
C ASN A 112 -7.10 2.45 -7.51
N LEU A 113 -6.82 3.53 -6.77
CA LEU A 113 -6.23 3.44 -5.43
C LEU A 113 -7.13 2.68 -4.45
N GLN A 114 -8.44 2.91 -4.50
CA GLN A 114 -9.42 2.14 -3.72
C GLN A 114 -9.43 0.66 -4.14
N GLY A 115 -9.38 0.38 -5.44
CA GLY A 115 -9.28 -0.98 -5.96
C GLY A 115 -8.04 -1.72 -5.45
N ILE A 116 -6.88 -1.05 -5.44
CA ILE A 116 -5.64 -1.60 -4.88
C ILE A 116 -5.79 -1.88 -3.39
N ALA A 117 -6.38 -0.94 -2.63
CA ALA A 117 -6.57 -1.11 -1.20
C ALA A 117 -7.50 -2.28 -0.86
N VAL A 118 -8.63 -2.41 -1.56
CA VAL A 118 -9.66 -3.43 -1.25
C VAL A 118 -9.33 -4.77 -1.90
N SER A 119 -9.25 -4.80 -3.23
CA SER A 119 -9.02 -6.03 -3.98
C SER A 119 -7.59 -6.52 -3.82
N GLY A 120 -6.62 -5.61 -3.78
CA GLY A 120 -5.21 -5.96 -3.57
C GLY A 120 -4.97 -6.57 -2.19
N PHE A 121 -5.66 -6.11 -1.14
CA PHE A 121 -5.55 -6.73 0.17
C PHE A 121 -6.12 -8.16 0.18
N GLY A 122 -7.24 -8.40 -0.51
CA GLY A 122 -7.78 -9.75 -0.71
C GLY A 122 -6.78 -10.67 -1.42
N ALA A 123 -6.26 -10.23 -2.57
CA ALA A 123 -5.25 -10.99 -3.33
C ALA A 123 -3.97 -11.25 -2.52
N PHE A 124 -3.55 -10.29 -1.70
CA PHE A 124 -2.42 -10.44 -0.78
C PHE A 124 -2.69 -11.47 0.32
N MET A 125 -3.91 -11.48 0.88
CA MET A 125 -4.26 -12.45 1.92
C MET A 125 -4.29 -13.89 1.41
N ASP A 126 -4.63 -14.09 0.13
CA ASP A 126 -4.70 -15.41 -0.50
C ASP A 126 -3.35 -15.87 -1.08
N GLY A 127 -2.58 -14.96 -1.69
CA GLY A 127 -1.38 -15.29 -2.47
C GLY A 127 -0.11 -14.54 -2.07
N GLY A 128 -0.13 -13.77 -0.98
CA GLY A 128 0.97 -12.90 -0.56
C GLY A 128 1.30 -11.82 -1.58
N VAL A 129 2.53 -11.30 -1.53
CA VAL A 129 3.04 -10.30 -2.48
C VAL A 129 2.92 -10.75 -3.95
N PRO A 130 3.20 -12.02 -4.32
CA PRO A 130 2.96 -12.49 -5.70
C PRO A 130 1.50 -12.40 -6.14
N GLY A 131 0.57 -12.78 -5.26
CA GLY A 131 -0.87 -12.68 -5.53
C GLY A 131 -1.31 -11.23 -5.76
N LEU A 132 -0.81 -10.30 -4.96
CA LEU A 132 -1.03 -8.87 -5.13
C LEU A 132 -0.58 -8.36 -6.52
N TYR A 133 0.67 -8.64 -6.91
CA TYR A 133 1.19 -8.12 -8.18
C TYR A 133 0.58 -8.81 -9.40
N GLY A 134 0.30 -10.11 -9.33
CA GLY A 134 -0.38 -10.82 -10.42
C GLY A 134 -1.86 -10.44 -10.59
N ALA A 135 -2.49 -9.85 -9.56
CA ALA A 135 -3.82 -9.28 -9.70
C ALA A 135 -3.82 -7.88 -10.35
N PHE A 136 -2.67 -7.20 -10.37
CA PHE A 136 -2.55 -5.83 -10.84
C PHE A 136 -1.91 -5.70 -12.23
N PHE A 137 -1.02 -6.63 -12.61
CA PHE A 137 -0.30 -6.67 -13.89
C PHE A 137 -0.56 -7.97 -14.64
#